data_AF-A0A520Q0Y0-F1
#
_entry.id   AF-A0A520Q0Y0-F1
#
_cell.length_a   1.000
_cell.length_b   1.000
_cell.length_c   1.000
_cell.angle_alpha   90.00
_cell.angle_beta   90.00
_cell.angle_gamma   90.00
#
_symmetry.space_group_name_H-M   'P 1'
#
loop_
_entity.id
_entity.type
_entity.pdbx_description
1 polymer ?
#
loop_
_entity_poly.entity_id
_entity_poly.type
_entity_poly.pdbx_seq_one_letter_code
_entity_poly.pdbx_strand_id
1 'polypeptide(L)'
;MRLLLKPPSGRDEVDSAAIALGWSLANVFPQREGRPRQVIYATAEGLITLVEDHRIDARYLVFSGHDPEGLAAQAREVVETLDEDAVLEILGREPARGLCWLGIVGASREASEKALRDALGGEAPELRAAARFAAEALGWEVEA
;
A
#
# COMPACT_ATOMS: atom_id res chain seq x y z
N MET A 1 -0.55 5.56 8.27
CA MET A 1 0.03 5.95 6.96
C MET A 1 0.47 4.70 6.19
N ARG A 2 0.55 4.74 4.86
CA ARG A 2 1.02 3.61 4.02
C ARG A 2 2.04 4.08 2.98
N LEU A 3 2.94 3.19 2.57
CA LEU A 3 3.88 3.39 1.46
C LEU A 3 3.88 2.20 0.53
N LEU A 4 3.62 2.42 -0.76
CA LEU A 4 3.70 1.39 -1.79
C LEU A 4 5.16 1.20 -2.22
N LEU A 5 5.66 -0.03 -2.17
CA LEU A 5 7.03 -0.35 -2.61
C LEU A 5 7.08 -0.44 -4.14
N LYS A 6 8.16 0.07 -4.74
CA LYS A 6 8.39 -0.01 -6.19
C LYS A 6 8.93 -1.39 -6.57
N PRO A 7 8.31 -2.15 -7.49
CA PRO A 7 8.91 -3.41 -7.93
C PRO A 7 10.32 -3.20 -8.53
N PRO A 8 11.30 -4.07 -8.23
CA PRO A 8 11.17 -5.37 -7.55
C PRO A 8 11.28 -5.33 -6.03
N SER A 9 11.30 -4.15 -5.39
CA SER A 9 11.42 -4.00 -3.93
C SER A 9 10.48 -4.94 -3.18
N GLY A 10 11.02 -5.51 -2.11
CA GLY A 10 10.37 -6.58 -1.37
C GLY A 10 11.07 -6.86 -0.06
N ARG A 11 10.81 -8.04 0.49
CA ARG A 11 11.19 -8.36 1.86
C ARG A 11 12.69 -8.17 2.15
N ASP A 12 13.57 -8.60 1.26
CA ASP A 12 15.02 -8.53 1.52
C ASP A 12 15.52 -7.08 1.66
N GLU A 13 14.95 -6.17 0.88
CA GLU A 13 15.24 -4.74 0.97
C GLU A 13 14.68 -4.14 2.26
N VAL A 14 13.45 -4.50 2.64
CA VAL A 14 12.83 -4.05 3.90
C VAL A 14 13.56 -4.63 5.12
N ASP A 15 14.00 -5.88 5.07
CA ASP A 15 14.81 -6.51 6.12
C ASP A 15 16.16 -5.79 6.27
N SER A 16 16.78 -5.40 5.15
CA SER A 16 18.02 -4.60 5.15
C SER A 16 17.80 -3.20 5.72
N ALA A 17 16.71 -2.54 5.34
CA ALA A 17 16.30 -1.25 5.89
C ALA A 17 16.00 -1.33 7.40
N ALA A 18 15.31 -2.39 7.84
CA ALA A 18 15.02 -2.64 9.25
C ALA A 18 16.31 -2.74 10.07
N ILE A 19 17.32 -3.46 9.57
CA ILE A 19 18.63 -3.55 10.22
C ILE A 19 19.30 -2.18 10.27
N ALA A 20 19.35 -1.45 9.15
CA ALA A 20 20.00 -0.15 9.05
C ALA A 20 19.37 0.91 9.98
N LEU A 21 18.04 0.85 10.15
CA LEU A 21 17.26 1.80 10.96
C LEU A 21 16.99 1.30 12.39
N GLY A 22 17.55 0.15 12.79
CA GLY A 22 17.41 -0.39 14.14
C GLY A 22 16.01 -0.90 14.49
N TRP A 23 15.20 -1.27 13.49
CA TRP A 23 13.90 -1.87 13.70
C TRP A 23 14.04 -3.34 14.13
N SER A 24 13.27 -3.76 15.12
CA SER A 24 13.31 -5.13 15.64
C SER A 24 12.16 -5.96 15.08
N LEU A 25 12.43 -7.17 14.58
CA LEU A 25 11.37 -8.07 14.15
C LEU A 25 10.49 -8.46 15.36
N ALA A 26 9.22 -8.10 15.29
CA ALA A 26 8.24 -8.37 16.35
C ALA A 26 7.39 -9.60 16.05
N ASN A 27 6.90 -9.76 14.82
CA ASN A 27 6.05 -10.88 14.44
C ASN A 27 6.05 -11.15 12.93
N VAL A 28 5.69 -12.38 12.55
CA VAL A 28 5.48 -12.79 11.16
C VAL A 28 4.15 -13.56 11.06
N PHE A 29 3.21 -13.02 10.31
CA PHE A 29 2.00 -13.72 9.93
C PHE A 29 2.19 -14.33 8.53
N PRO A 30 2.24 -15.67 8.41
CA PRO A 30 2.39 -16.30 7.11
C PRO A 30 1.16 -16.06 6.24
N GLN A 31 1.35 -16.12 4.92
CA GLN A 31 0.25 -16.10 3.97
C GLN A 31 -0.72 -17.25 4.26
N ARG A 32 -2.02 -16.95 4.20
CA ARG A 32 -3.12 -17.94 4.29
C ARG A 32 -4.16 -17.63 3.21
N GLU A 33 -5.07 -18.57 2.97
CA GLU A 33 -6.18 -18.35 2.04
C GLU A 33 -6.93 -17.06 2.39
N GLY A 34 -6.94 -16.12 1.44
CA GLY A 34 -7.59 -14.81 1.59
C GLY A 34 -6.85 -13.78 2.47
N ARG A 35 -5.69 -14.09 3.05
CA ARG A 35 -4.91 -13.15 3.88
C ARG A 35 -3.49 -12.97 3.36
N PRO A 36 -3.05 -11.71 3.13
CA PRO A 36 -1.69 -11.43 2.71
C PRO A 36 -0.69 -11.79 3.82
N ARG A 37 0.56 -12.03 3.43
CA ARG A 37 1.64 -12.20 4.40
C ARG A 37 1.92 -10.85 5.06
N GLN A 38 2.23 -10.88 6.36
CA GLN A 38 2.59 -9.68 7.11
C GLN A 38 3.87 -9.92 7.91
N VAL A 39 4.80 -8.97 7.87
CA VAL A 39 6.00 -8.94 8.70
C VAL A 39 5.96 -7.66 9.51
N ILE A 40 5.98 -7.76 10.83
CA ILE A 40 5.84 -6.63 11.73
C ILE A 40 7.18 -6.36 12.40
N TYR A 41 7.63 -5.12 12.28
CA TYR A 41 8.81 -4.58 12.95
C TYR A 41 8.35 -3.59 14.03
N ALA A 42 9.02 -3.61 15.17
CA ALA A 42 8.88 -2.64 16.24
C ALA A 42 10.00 -1.60 16.18
N THR A 43 9.64 -0.35 16.46
CA THR A 43 10.53 0.80 16.59
C THR A 43 10.27 1.47 17.94
N ALA A 44 11.07 2.47 18.31
CA ALA A 44 10.80 3.27 19.51
C ALA A 44 9.46 4.04 19.42
N GLU A 45 9.03 4.40 18.21
CA GLU A 45 7.88 5.28 17.97
C GLU A 45 6.59 4.53 17.60
N GLY A 46 6.69 3.23 17.31
CA GLY A 46 5.55 2.45 16.83
C GLY A 46 5.88 1.15 16.10
N LEU A 47 4.93 0.69 15.29
CA LEU A 47 5.04 -0.53 14.49
C LEU A 47 5.05 -0.22 12.99
N ILE A 48 5.84 -0.98 12.27
CA ILE A 48 5.91 -0.96 10.80
C ILE A 48 5.54 -2.36 10.33
N THR A 49 4.48 -2.47 9.53
CA THR A 49 4.03 -3.74 8.97
C THR A 49 4.30 -3.77 7.46
N LEU A 50 5.20 -4.63 7.02
CA LEU A 50 5.30 -5.01 5.61
C LEU A 50 4.15 -5.96 5.27
N VAL A 51 3.34 -5.58 4.30
CA VAL A 51 2.27 -6.40 3.73
C VAL A 51 2.66 -6.85 2.34
N GLU A 52 2.65 -8.16 2.10
CA GLU A 52 2.85 -8.75 0.78
C GLU A 52 1.50 -9.31 0.29
N ASP A 53 0.79 -8.49 -0.50
CA ASP A 53 -0.58 -8.77 -0.92
C ASP A 53 -0.65 -9.31 -2.36
N HIS A 54 -0.70 -10.64 -2.45
CA HIS A 54 -0.82 -11.38 -3.70
C HIS A 54 -2.14 -11.11 -4.45
N ARG A 55 -3.18 -10.57 -3.78
CA ARG A 55 -4.49 -10.33 -4.41
C ARG A 55 -4.47 -9.13 -5.35
N ILE A 56 -3.55 -8.19 -5.09
CA ILE A 56 -3.37 -6.95 -5.85
C ILE A 56 -1.94 -6.78 -6.37
N ASP A 57 -1.14 -7.85 -6.25
CA ASP A 57 0.26 -7.91 -6.66
C ASP A 57 1.08 -6.70 -6.14
N ALA A 58 0.91 -6.40 -4.85
CA ALA A 58 1.51 -5.22 -4.22
C ALA A 58 2.29 -5.60 -2.96
N ARG A 59 3.36 -4.84 -2.70
CA ARG A 59 4.04 -4.83 -1.40
C ARG A 59 4.02 -3.43 -0.86
N TYR A 60 3.64 -3.27 0.40
CA TYR A 60 3.52 -1.95 1.01
C TYR A 60 3.81 -1.99 2.50
N LEU A 61 4.29 -0.87 3.02
CA LEU A 61 4.50 -0.66 4.45
C LEU A 61 3.29 0.04 5.04
N VAL A 62 2.84 -0.40 6.21
CA VAL A 62 1.82 0.24 7.03
C VAL A 62 2.47 0.72 8.32
N PHE A 63 2.32 2.01 8.61
CA PHE A 63 2.93 2.67 9.77
C PHE A 63 1.85 3.00 10.79
N SER A 64 2.07 2.59 12.03
CA SER A 64 1.23 2.91 13.19
C SER A 64 2.12 3.29 14.38
N GLY A 65 1.67 4.24 15.20
CA GLY A 65 2.48 4.74 16.31
C GLY A 65 2.22 6.20 16.63
N HIS A 66 3.15 6.82 17.36
CA HIS A 66 3.09 8.21 17.77
C HIS A 66 3.41 9.19 16.63
N ASP A 67 4.30 8.79 15.71
CA ASP A 67 4.69 9.59 14.53
C ASP A 67 4.80 8.71 13.26
N PRO A 68 3.66 8.30 12.68
CA PRO A 68 3.66 7.47 11.49
C PRO A 68 4.20 8.19 10.24
N GLU A 69 4.06 9.52 10.15
CA GLU A 69 4.64 10.33 9.08
C GLU A 69 6.17 10.35 9.14
N GLY A 70 6.76 10.55 10.32
CA GLY A 70 8.21 10.52 10.52
C GLY A 70 8.81 9.15 10.25
N LEU A 71 8.16 8.08 10.69
CA LEU A 71 8.58 6.70 10.36
C LEU A 71 8.53 6.44 8.85
N ALA A 72 7.50 6.92 8.17
CA ALA A 72 7.38 6.79 6.72
C ALA A 72 8.44 7.61 5.98
N ALA A 73 8.78 8.81 6.46
CA ALA A 73 9.86 9.62 5.90
C ALA A 73 11.21 8.89 6.00
N GLN A 74 11.55 8.34 7.17
CA GLN A 74 12.77 7.55 7.38
C GLN A 74 12.82 6.32 6.45
N ALA A 75 11.70 5.61 6.31
CA ALA A 75 11.64 4.47 5.41
C ALA A 75 11.94 4.86 3.95
N ARG A 76 11.38 5.98 3.46
CA ARG A 76 11.61 6.46 2.08
C ARG A 76 13.07 6.78 1.76
N GLU A 77 13.91 7.02 2.77
CA GLU A 77 15.34 7.26 2.56
C GLU A 77 16.11 5.98 2.17
N VAL A 78 15.54 4.80 2.47
CA VAL A 78 16.23 3.51 2.34
C VAL A 78 15.46 2.47 1.52
N VAL A 79 14.16 2.65 1.31
CA VAL A 79 13.35 1.80 0.42
C VAL A 79 12.77 2.58 -0.75
N GLU A 80 12.87 2.03 -1.95
CA GLU A 80 12.21 2.64 -3.12
C GLU A 80 10.68 2.50 -3.03
N THR A 81 9.98 3.63 -3.16
CA THR A 81 8.51 3.68 -3.09
C THR A 81 7.90 4.31 -4.34
N LEU A 82 6.65 3.96 -4.63
CA LEU A 82 5.83 4.64 -5.63
C LEU A 82 4.99 5.72 -4.96
N ASP A 83 4.92 6.87 -5.60
CA ASP A 83 4.00 7.96 -5.26
C ASP A 83 2.71 7.90 -6.10
N GLU A 84 1.81 8.83 -5.82
CA GLU A 84 0.53 8.93 -6.52
C GLU A 84 0.69 9.19 -8.03
N ASP A 85 1.70 9.95 -8.44
CA ASP A 85 1.95 10.23 -9.86
C ASP A 85 2.37 8.97 -10.61
N ALA A 86 3.32 8.20 -10.06
CA ALA A 86 3.72 6.92 -10.63
C ALA A 86 2.55 5.92 -10.69
N VAL A 87 1.66 5.93 -9.69
CA VAL A 87 0.46 5.09 -9.69
C VAL A 87 -0.54 5.51 -10.78
N LEU A 88 -0.72 6.82 -11.03
CA LEU A 88 -1.57 7.32 -12.12
C LEU A 88 -1.03 6.93 -13.50
N GLU A 89 0.29 6.91 -13.69
CA GLU A 89 0.89 6.38 -14.93
C GLU A 89 0.64 4.87 -15.11
N ILE A 90 0.61 4.11 -14.01
CA ILE A 90 0.27 2.69 -14.04
C ILE A 90 -1.21 2.49 -14.34
N LEU A 91 -2.09 3.31 -13.74
CA LEU A 91 -3.52 3.30 -14.04
C LEU A 91 -3.81 3.46 -15.54
N GLY A 92 -3.05 4.28 -16.26
CA GLY A 92 -3.19 4.44 -17.71
C GLY A 92 -2.81 3.21 -18.55
N ARG A 93 -2.05 2.27 -17.98
CA ARG A 93 -1.55 1.06 -18.67
C ARG A 93 -2.21 -0.22 -18.18
N GLU A 94 -2.45 -0.30 -16.87
CA GLU A 94 -2.98 -1.44 -16.14
C GLU A 94 -4.08 -0.97 -15.18
N PRO A 95 -5.29 -0.66 -15.69
CA PRO A 95 -6.29 0.08 -14.94
C PRO A 95 -6.70 -0.56 -13.61
N ALA A 96 -6.94 -1.88 -13.59
CA ALA A 96 -7.31 -2.58 -12.36
C ALA A 96 -6.22 -2.50 -11.29
N ARG A 97 -4.94 -2.67 -11.68
CA ARG A 97 -3.80 -2.58 -10.75
C ARG A 97 -3.65 -1.15 -10.23
N GLY A 98 -3.68 -0.16 -11.12
CA GLY A 98 -3.58 1.25 -10.75
C GLY A 98 -4.66 1.67 -9.76
N LEU A 99 -5.92 1.25 -9.99
CA LEU A 99 -7.03 1.51 -9.07
C LEU A 99 -6.75 0.93 -7.68
N CYS A 100 -6.36 -0.34 -7.57
CA CYS A 100 -6.00 -0.94 -6.27
C CYS A 100 -4.88 -0.18 -5.57
N TRP A 101 -3.85 0.22 -6.32
CA TRP A 101 -2.68 0.90 -5.78
C TRP A 101 -2.97 2.33 -5.32
N LEU A 102 -3.95 3.02 -5.91
CA LEU A 102 -4.45 4.32 -5.42
C LEU A 102 -4.98 4.22 -3.98
N GLY A 103 -5.63 3.11 -3.62
CA GLY A 103 -6.06 2.87 -2.24
C GLY A 103 -4.92 2.69 -1.25
N ILE A 104 -3.74 2.25 -1.72
CA ILE A 104 -2.54 2.09 -0.90
C ILE A 104 -1.86 3.43 -0.69
N VAL A 105 -1.53 4.15 -1.78
CA VAL A 105 -0.79 5.42 -1.69
C VAL A 105 -1.61 6.55 -1.07
N GLY A 106 -2.92 6.37 -0.95
CA GLY A 106 -3.82 7.34 -0.36
C GLY A 106 -4.23 8.39 -1.38
N ALA A 107 -5.15 8.02 -2.29
CA ALA A 107 -5.74 8.92 -3.29
C ALA A 107 -6.18 10.24 -2.64
N SER A 108 -5.38 11.28 -2.85
CA SER A 108 -5.53 12.59 -2.18
C SER A 108 -5.84 13.69 -3.18
N ARG A 109 -5.58 13.45 -4.46
CA ARG A 109 -5.81 14.40 -5.55
C ARG A 109 -7.17 14.15 -6.20
N GLU A 110 -7.76 15.24 -6.69
CA GLU A 110 -9.04 15.22 -7.41
C GLU A 110 -9.04 14.21 -8.57
N ALA A 111 -7.94 14.11 -9.31
CA ALA A 111 -7.80 13.16 -10.43
C ALA A 111 -7.92 11.69 -9.98
N SER A 112 -7.28 11.34 -8.87
CA SER A 112 -7.32 9.99 -8.29
C SER A 112 -8.71 9.66 -7.76
N GLU A 113 -9.34 10.61 -7.06
CA GLU A 113 -10.71 10.42 -6.58
C GLU A 113 -11.70 10.26 -7.73
N LYS A 114 -11.57 11.07 -8.78
CA LYS A 114 -12.40 10.98 -9.97
C LYS A 114 -12.24 9.62 -10.64
N ALA A 115 -11.01 9.14 -10.82
CA ALA A 115 -10.75 7.83 -11.39
C ALA A 115 -11.44 6.70 -10.60
N LEU A 116 -11.39 6.76 -9.26
CA LEU A 116 -12.07 5.80 -8.39
C LEU A 116 -13.60 5.88 -8.54
N ARG A 117 -14.19 7.08 -8.53
CA ARG A 117 -15.65 7.27 -8.70
C ARG A 117 -16.13 6.80 -10.07
N ASP A 118 -15.41 7.15 -11.13
CA ASP A 118 -15.72 6.72 -12.50
C ASP A 118 -15.66 5.19 -12.61
N ALA A 119 -14.64 4.56 -12.01
CA ALA A 119 -14.51 3.10 -12.00
C ALA A 119 -15.61 2.41 -11.17
N LEU A 120 -16.03 2.99 -10.05
CA LEU A 120 -17.15 2.48 -9.23
C LEU A 120 -18.48 2.53 -9.98
N GLY A 121 -18.74 3.61 -10.74
CA GLY A 121 -19.97 3.78 -11.54
C GLY A 121 -19.94 3.10 -12.92
N GLY A 122 -18.80 2.56 -13.34
CA GLY A 122 -18.60 1.97 -14.66
C GLY A 122 -19.18 0.56 -14.82
N GLU A 123 -19.22 0.06 -16.05
CA GLU A 123 -19.79 -1.26 -16.38
C GLU A 123 -18.79 -2.43 -16.24
N ALA A 124 -17.48 -2.16 -16.25
CA ALA A 124 -16.43 -3.17 -16.15
C ALA A 124 -16.33 -3.76 -14.73
N PRO A 125 -16.70 -5.04 -14.50
CA PRO A 125 -16.74 -5.63 -13.16
C PRO A 125 -15.39 -5.64 -12.44
N GLU A 126 -14.30 -5.90 -13.16
CA GLU A 126 -12.95 -5.94 -12.64
C GLU A 126 -12.46 -4.56 -12.15
N LEU A 127 -12.84 -3.49 -12.84
CA LEU A 127 -12.49 -2.13 -12.45
C LEU A 127 -13.32 -1.67 -11.26
N ARG A 128 -14.62 -2.03 -11.22
CA ARG A 128 -15.45 -1.81 -10.03
C ARG A 128 -14.89 -2.53 -8.82
N ALA A 129 -14.49 -3.79 -8.95
CA ALA A 129 -13.91 -4.56 -7.85
C ALA A 129 -12.61 -3.93 -7.34
N ALA A 130 -11.71 -3.51 -8.24
CA ALA A 130 -10.48 -2.82 -7.89
C ALA A 130 -10.73 -1.47 -7.19
N ALA A 131 -11.68 -0.69 -7.70
CA ALA A 131 -12.06 0.60 -7.10
C ALA A 131 -12.75 0.42 -5.74
N ARG A 132 -13.55 -0.64 -5.54
CA ARG A 132 -14.12 -0.99 -4.22
C ARG A 132 -13.02 -1.32 -3.22
N PHE A 133 -12.06 -2.17 -3.59
CA PHE A 133 -10.90 -2.45 -2.74
C PHE A 133 -10.16 -1.15 -2.34
N ALA A 134 -9.92 -0.27 -3.30
CA ALA A 134 -9.23 0.98 -3.05
C ALA A 134 -10.03 1.92 -2.14
N ALA A 135 -11.33 2.06 -2.37
CA ALA A 135 -12.23 2.86 -1.55
C ALA A 135 -12.31 2.33 -0.10
N GLU A 136 -12.43 1.02 0.09
CA GLU A 136 -12.37 0.39 1.42
C GLU A 136 -11.02 0.68 2.11
N ALA A 137 -9.91 0.59 1.38
CA ALA A 137 -8.60 0.91 1.92
C ALA A 137 -8.48 2.40 2.34
N LEU A 138 -9.16 3.30 1.64
CA LEU A 138 -9.24 4.73 1.96
C LEU A 138 -10.25 5.05 3.08
N GLY A 139 -11.08 4.07 3.49
CA GLY A 139 -12.15 4.26 4.47
C GLY A 139 -13.38 4.97 3.90
N TRP A 140 -13.58 4.94 2.58
CA TRP A 140 -14.80 5.46 1.95
C TRP A 140 -15.96 4.50 2.18
N GLU A 141 -17.14 5.06 2.46
CA GLU A 141 -18.37 4.27 2.43
C GLU A 141 -18.75 4.00 0.97
N VAL A 142 -18.82 2.72 0.61
CA VAL A 142 -19.27 2.28 -0.71
C VAL A 142 -20.54 1.46 -0.52
N GLU A 143 -21.67 1.92 -1.07
CA GLU A 143 -22.92 1.16 -1.04
C GLU A 143 -22.76 -0.15 -1.83
N ALA A 144 -23.27 -1.24 -1.25
CA ALA A 144 -23.06 -2.61 -1.73
C ALA A 144 -23.74 -2.87 -3.09
#